data_AF-A0A1X0SVX3-F1
#
_entry.id   AF-A0A1X0SVX3-F1
#
_cell.length_a   1.000
_cell.length_b   1.000
_cell.length_c   1.000
_cell.angle_alpha   90.00
_cell.angle_beta   90.00
_cell.angle_gamma   90.00
#
_symmetry.space_group_name_H-M   'P 1'
#
loop_
_entity.id
_entity.type
_entity.pdbx_description
1 polymer ?
#
loop_
_entity_poly.entity_id
_entity_poly.type
_entity_poly.pdbx_seq_one_letter_code
_entity_poly.pdbx_strand_id
1 'polypeptide(L)'
;MGLRRYDRAGAAIYRSPRWKSVRFLAKRRDCWKCVQCGGNGRLEVDHVKPVRDAPELAFDLSNLQTLCGACHARKTRIEVGLAEIDPKRRAWRDLVRNAPQPQAPMEKPNA
;
A
#
# COMPACT_ATOMS: atom_id res chain seq x y z
N MET A 1 -33.92 14.56 7.32
CA MET A 1 -32.63 13.98 7.78
C MET A 1 -31.54 14.33 6.78
N GLY A 2 -30.70 15.31 7.07
CA GLY A 2 -29.55 15.65 6.22
C GLY A 2 -28.41 14.66 6.48
N LEU A 3 -27.88 14.04 5.42
CA LEU A 3 -26.65 13.25 5.50
C LEU A 3 -25.54 14.13 6.09
N ARG A 4 -25.03 13.77 7.28
CA ARG A 4 -23.86 14.43 7.87
C ARG A 4 -22.73 14.34 6.84
N ARG A 5 -22.36 15.49 6.26
CA ARG A 5 -21.20 15.58 5.38
C ARG A 5 -19.97 15.41 6.26
N TYR A 6 -19.40 14.22 6.26
CA TYR A 6 -18.06 14.01 6.77
C TYR A 6 -17.12 14.67 5.77
N ASP A 7 -16.78 15.94 6.00
CA ASP A 7 -15.73 16.62 5.26
C ASP A 7 -14.42 15.87 5.53
N ARG A 8 -14.12 14.91 4.67
CA ARG A 8 -12.88 14.14 4.75
C ARG A 8 -11.76 15.13 4.51
N ALA A 9 -11.02 15.48 5.56
CA ALA A 9 -9.80 16.27 5.43
C ALA A 9 -8.94 15.68 4.29
N GLY A 10 -8.59 16.52 3.31
CA GLY A 10 -7.84 16.10 2.12
C GLY A 10 -8.68 15.67 0.90
N ALA A 11 -10.02 15.65 0.95
CA ALA A 11 -10.84 15.36 -0.24
C ALA A 11 -10.56 16.30 -1.42
N ALA A 12 -10.32 17.58 -1.13
CA ALA A 12 -9.91 18.57 -2.12
C ALA A 12 -8.55 18.24 -2.76
N ILE A 13 -7.60 17.74 -1.96
CA ILE A 13 -6.28 17.30 -2.46
C ILE A 13 -6.46 16.14 -3.42
N TYR A 14 -7.18 15.09 -3.04
CA TYR A 14 -7.37 13.91 -3.89
C TYR A 14 -8.13 14.20 -5.20
N ARG A 15 -9.04 15.19 -5.19
CA ARG A 15 -9.76 15.62 -6.39
C ARG A 15 -8.96 16.56 -7.29
N SER A 16 -7.89 17.17 -6.77
CA SER A 16 -7.09 18.13 -7.53
C SER A 16 -6.40 17.47 -8.73
N PRO A 17 -6.29 18.16 -9.88
CA PRO A 17 -5.50 17.69 -11.02
C PRO A 17 -4.03 17.49 -10.64
N ARG A 18 -3.50 18.36 -9.77
CA ARG A 18 -2.13 18.27 -9.24
C ARG A 18 -1.86 16.91 -8.60
N TRP A 19 -2.81 16.37 -7.83
CA TRP A 19 -2.67 15.04 -7.25
C TRP A 19 -2.52 13.94 -8.29
N LYS A 20 -3.25 14.00 -9.42
CA LYS A 20 -3.12 13.00 -10.49
C LYS A 20 -1.68 12.96 -11.03
N SER A 21 -1.08 14.12 -11.26
CA SER A 21 0.29 14.25 -11.74
C SER A 21 1.32 13.77 -10.71
N VAL A 22 1.22 14.23 -9.46
CA VAL A 22 2.17 13.85 -8.40
C VAL A 22 2.05 12.36 -8.07
N ARG A 23 0.83 11.80 -8.05
CA ARG A 23 0.59 10.37 -7.90
C ARG A 23 1.28 9.54 -8.99
N PHE A 24 1.23 10.01 -10.23
CA PHE A 24 1.93 9.35 -11.33
C PHE A 24 3.46 9.43 -11.16
N LEU A 25 3.98 10.60 -10.79
CA LEU A 25 5.41 10.80 -10.52
C LEU A 25 5.92 9.90 -9.39
N ALA A 26 5.17 9.75 -8.30
CA ALA A 26 5.52 8.85 -7.19
C ALA A 26 5.62 7.39 -7.65
N LYS A 27 4.63 6.90 -8.42
CA LYS A 27 4.67 5.56 -9.00
C LYS A 27 5.85 5.35 -9.95
N ARG A 28 6.17 6.37 -10.76
CA ARG A 28 7.29 6.33 -11.69
C ARG A 28 8.63 6.28 -10.95
N ARG A 29 8.80 7.07 -9.89
CA ARG A 29 9.99 7.04 -9.00
C ARG A 29 10.19 5.66 -8.39
N ASP A 30 9.10 5.04 -7.94
CA ASP A 30 9.14 3.73 -7.28
C ASP A 30 9.16 2.55 -8.28
N CYS A 31 9.45 2.81 -9.56
CA CYS A 31 9.48 1.82 -10.64
C CYS A 31 8.23 0.94 -10.72
N TRP A 32 7.06 1.48 -10.37
CA TRP A 32 5.80 0.73 -10.29
C TRP A 32 5.88 -0.51 -9.39
N LYS A 33 6.60 -0.39 -8.28
CA LYS A 33 6.71 -1.43 -7.26
C LYS A 33 6.34 -0.87 -5.89
N CYS A 34 5.85 -1.74 -5.02
CA CYS A 34 5.64 -1.41 -3.62
C CYS A 34 7.00 -1.15 -2.94
N VAL A 35 7.18 0.01 -2.31
CA VAL A 35 8.45 0.34 -1.63
C VAL A 35 8.74 -0.55 -0.41
N GLN A 36 7.71 -1.21 0.14
CA GLN A 36 7.84 -2.06 1.32
C GLN A 36 8.11 -3.53 0.99
N CYS A 37 7.57 -4.05 -0.12
CA CYS A 37 7.63 -5.49 -0.41
C CYS A 37 8.04 -5.81 -1.86
N GLY A 38 8.32 -4.82 -2.70
CA GLY A 38 8.71 -5.00 -4.10
C GLY A 38 7.62 -5.50 -5.05
N GLY A 39 6.42 -5.82 -4.55
CA GLY A 39 5.32 -6.34 -5.36
C GLY A 39 4.81 -5.34 -6.40
N ASN A 40 4.35 -5.84 -7.54
CA ASN A 40 3.90 -5.08 -8.71
C ASN A 40 2.38 -5.19 -8.97
N GLY A 41 1.59 -5.57 -7.95
CA GLY A 41 0.13 -5.73 -8.05
C GLY A 41 -0.64 -4.40 -8.07
N ARG A 42 -1.83 -4.37 -7.49
CA ARG A 42 -2.59 -3.11 -7.35
C ARG A 42 -1.87 -2.15 -6.40
N LEU A 43 -1.28 -1.10 -6.98
CA LEU A 43 -0.51 -0.08 -6.27
C LEU A 43 -1.29 1.20 -6.01
N GLU A 44 -1.19 1.66 -4.78
CA GLU A 44 -1.82 2.85 -4.23
C GLU A 44 -0.71 3.79 -3.72
N VAL A 45 -0.95 5.10 -3.80
CA VAL A 45 0.01 6.10 -3.33
C VAL A 45 -0.57 6.67 -2.05
N ASP A 46 0.23 6.58 -1.00
CA ASP A 46 -0.15 6.91 0.36
C ASP A 46 0.77 8.00 0.91
N HIS A 47 0.23 8.84 1.78
CA HIS A 47 0.99 9.89 2.46
C HIS A 47 1.66 9.32 3.71
N VAL A 48 2.98 9.48 3.83
CA VAL A 48 3.75 9.05 5.03
C VAL A 48 3.24 9.79 6.26
N LYS A 49 3.14 11.12 6.17
CA LYS A 49 2.42 11.96 7.14
C LYS A 49 1.02 12.26 6.61
N PRO A 50 -0.05 11.93 7.35
CA PRO A 50 -1.42 12.18 6.93
C PRO A 50 -1.66 13.65 6.57
N VAL A 51 -2.46 13.89 5.53
CA VAL A 51 -2.81 15.26 5.07
C VAL A 51 -3.45 16.11 6.17
N ARG A 52 -4.11 15.48 7.16
CA ARG A 52 -4.71 16.20 8.29
C ARG A 52 -3.65 16.87 9.19
N ASP A 53 -2.48 16.24 9.31
CA ASP A 53 -1.44 16.65 10.26
C ASP A 53 -0.39 17.55 9.59
N ALA A 54 -0.17 17.39 8.28
CA ALA A 54 0.78 18.20 7.49
C ALA A 54 0.22 18.49 6.08
N PRO A 55 -0.74 19.42 5.93
CA PRO A 55 -1.33 19.75 4.63
C PRO A 55 -0.33 20.36 3.63
N GLU A 56 0.71 21.04 4.11
CA GLU A 56 1.78 21.62 3.31
C GLU A 56 2.62 20.56 2.58
N LEU A 57 2.70 19.34 3.15
CA LEU A 57 3.42 18.21 2.58
C LEU A 57 2.55 17.33 1.66
N ALA A 58 1.30 17.72 1.39
CA ALA A 58 0.36 16.88 0.66
C ALA A 58 0.76 16.56 -0.79
N PHE A 59 1.62 17.39 -1.40
CA PHE A 59 2.11 17.23 -2.77
C PHE A 59 3.61 16.96 -2.87
N ASP A 60 4.30 16.83 -1.74
CA ASP A 60 5.73 16.55 -1.71
C ASP A 60 5.99 15.08 -2.04
N LEU A 61 6.83 14.80 -3.03
CA LEU A 61 7.18 13.44 -3.41
C LEU A 61 7.85 12.67 -2.26
N SER A 62 8.62 13.34 -1.41
CA SER A 62 9.27 12.72 -0.25
C SER A 62 8.27 12.23 0.80
N ASN A 63 7.09 12.88 0.88
CA ASN A 63 6.00 12.47 1.77
C ASN A 63 5.07 11.42 1.14
N LEU A 64 5.35 10.97 -0.09
CA LEU A 64 4.54 9.99 -0.80
C LEU A 64 5.26 8.67 -0.98
N GLN A 65 4.53 7.59 -0.77
CA GLN A 65 5.02 6.23 -0.91
C GLN A 65 4.05 5.38 -1.75
N THR A 66 4.59 4.61 -2.69
CA THR A 66 3.81 3.64 -3.45
C THR A 66 3.74 2.32 -2.70
N LEU A 67 2.54 1.91 -2.30
CA LEU A 67 2.26 0.71 -1.52
C LEU A 67 1.28 -0.22 -2.24
N CYS A 68 1.42 -1.53 -2.02
CA CYS A 68 0.37 -2.47 -2.35
C CYS A 68 -0.74 -2.45 -1.28
N GLY A 69 -1.94 -2.91 -1.62
CA GLY A 69 -3.08 -2.90 -0.69
C GLY A 69 -2.81 -3.60 0.66
N ALA A 70 -2.01 -4.68 0.66
CA ALA A 70 -1.63 -5.35 1.91
C ALA A 70 -0.70 -4.51 2.79
N CYS A 71 0.26 -3.80 2.19
CA CYS A 71 1.16 -2.93 2.93
C CYS A 71 0.46 -1.65 3.39
N HIS A 72 -0.45 -1.12 2.57
CA HIS A 72 -1.30 0.01 2.92
C HIS A 72 -2.19 -0.31 4.13
N ALA A 73 -2.91 -1.43 4.09
CA ALA A 73 -3.75 -1.88 5.21
C ALA A 73 -2.96 -2.07 6.52
N ARG A 74 -1.73 -2.58 6.44
CA ARG A 74 -0.83 -2.71 7.60
C ARG A 74 -0.49 -1.34 8.20
N LYS A 75 -0.15 -0.35 7.37
CA LYS A 75 0.12 1.02 7.84
C LYS A 75 -1.12 1.63 8.50
N THR A 76 -2.26 1.60 7.81
CA THR A 76 -3.52 2.13 8.34
C THR A 76 -3.90 1.51 9.69
N ARG A 77 -3.68 0.20 9.86
CA ARG A 77 -3.91 -0.47 11.16
C ARG A 77 -3.10 0.16 12.29
N ILE A 78 -1.81 0.43 12.05
CA ILE A 78 -0.90 1.04 13.03
C ILE A 78 -1.31 2.48 13.30
N GLU A 79 -1.65 3.26 12.26
CA GLU A 79 -2.07 4.67 12.40
C GLU A 79 -3.38 4.85 13.17
N VAL A 80 -4.32 3.90 13.04
CA VAL A 80 -5.59 3.90 13.80
C VAL A 80 -5.38 3.40 15.24
N GLY A 81 -4.15 3.05 15.62
CA GLY A 81 -3.81 2.62 16.98
C GLY A 81 -4.14 1.15 17.28
N LEU A 82 -4.44 0.35 16.25
CA LEU A 82 -4.54 -1.09 16.44
C LEU A 82 -3.13 -1.69 16.53
N ALA A 83 -2.94 -2.59 17.50
CA ALA A 83 -1.68 -3.28 17.70
C ALA A 83 -1.19 -4.00 16.42
N GLU A 84 0.13 -4.09 16.33
CA GLU A 84 0.82 -4.86 15.31
C GLU A 84 0.33 -6.32 15.34
N ILE A 85 0.35 -6.99 14.18
CA ILE A 85 -0.05 -8.39 14.09
C ILE A 85 0.86 -9.21 15.00
N ASP A 86 0.24 -10.07 15.83
CA ASP A 86 0.91 -10.99 16.73
C ASP A 86 2.16 -11.63 16.06
N PRO A 87 3.33 -11.62 16.72
CA PRO A 87 4.57 -12.12 16.15
C PRO A 87 4.49 -13.55 15.64
N LYS A 88 3.76 -14.44 16.33
CA LYS A 88 3.57 -15.84 15.90
C LYS A 88 2.75 -15.90 14.62
N ARG A 89 1.72 -15.07 14.50
CA ARG A 89 0.90 -14.98 13.28
C ARG A 89 1.69 -14.42 12.10
N ARG A 90 2.62 -13.50 12.34
CA ARG A 90 3.56 -13.05 11.30
C ARG A 90 4.48 -14.17 10.85
N ALA A 91 5.15 -14.83 11.80
CA ALA A 91 6.05 -15.93 11.51
C ALA A 91 5.36 -17.03 10.70
N TRP A 92 4.14 -17.43 11.07
CA TRP A 92 3.37 -18.42 10.32
C TRP A 92 3.08 -17.98 8.88
N ARG A 93 2.68 -16.72 8.68
CA ARG A 93 2.40 -16.18 7.35
C ARG A 93 3.65 -16.15 6.47
N ASP A 94 4.81 -15.80 7.05
CA ASP A 94 6.08 -15.76 6.34
C ASP A 94 6.54 -17.18 5.96
N LEU A 95 6.36 -18.15 6.85
CA LEU A 95 6.59 -19.57 6.57
C LEU A 95 5.71 -20.08 5.41
N VAL A 96 4.41 -19.80 5.43
CA VAL A 96 3.49 -20.23 4.35
C VAL A 96 3.86 -19.58 3.02
N ARG A 97 4.24 -18.29 3.02
CA ARG A 97 4.62 -17.58 1.80
C ARG A 97 5.89 -18.13 1.16
N ASN A 98 6.86 -18.52 1.99
CA ASN A 98 8.16 -19.02 1.54
C ASN A 98 8.20 -20.55 1.43
N ALA A 99 7.08 -21.23 1.72
CA ALA A 99 7.02 -22.68 1.62
C ALA A 99 7.23 -23.12 0.16
N PRO A 100 8.14 -24.07 -0.09
CA PRO A 100 8.35 -24.59 -1.44
C PRO A 100 7.07 -25.24 -1.94
N GLN A 101 6.66 -24.89 -3.16
CA GLN A 101 5.52 -25.52 -3.82
C GLN A 101 5.88 -26.97 -4.20
N PRO A 102 4.96 -27.93 -4.08
CA PRO A 102 5.20 -29.28 -4.58
C PRO A 102 5.42 -29.20 -6.11
N GLN A 103 6.57 -29.68 -6.55
CA GLN A 103 6.93 -29.76 -7.96
C GLN A 103 5.93 -30.66 -8.72
N ALA A 104 5.39 -30.14 -9.82
CA ALA A 104 4.43 -30.84 -10.66
C ALA A 104 5.04 -32.18 -11.15
N PRO A 105 4.24 -33.27 -11.23
CA PRO A 105 4.76 -34.54 -11.70
C PRO A 105 5.27 -34.40 -13.14
N MET A 106 6.54 -34.76 -13.34
CA MET A 106 7.20 -34.77 -14.65
C MET A 106 6.45 -35.74 -15.59
N GLU A 107 5.97 -35.25 -16.74
CA GLU A 107 5.40 -36.10 -17.78
C GLU A 107 6.43 -37.14 -18.22
N LYS A 108 6.08 -38.42 -18.09
CA LYS A 108 6.92 -39.52 -18.54
C LYS A 108 6.97 -39.49 -20.08
N PRO A 109 8.14 -39.64 -20.72
CA PRO A 109 8.20 -39.70 -22.17
C PRO A 109 7.43 -40.93 -22.67
N ASN A 110 6.61 -40.74 -23.72
CA ASN A 110 5.95 -41.81 -24.45
C ASN A 110 7.01 -42.77 -24.99
N ALA A 111 6.91 -44.04 -24.62
CA ALA A 111 7.66 -45.15 -25.20
C ALA A 111 7.05 -45.56 -26.55
#